data_AF-A0A5J4PJF4-F1
#
_entry.id   AF-A0A5J4PJF4-F1
#
_cell.length_a   1.000
_cell.length_b   1.000
_cell.length_c   1.000
_cell.angle_alpha   90.00
_cell.angle_beta   90.00
_cell.angle_gamma   90.00
#
_symmetry.space_group_name_H-M   'P 1'
#
loop_
_entity.id
_entity.type
_entity.pdbx_description
1 polymer ?
#
loop_
_entity_poly.entity_id
_entity_poly.type
_entity_poly.pdbx_seq_one_letter_code
_entity_poly.pdbx_strand_id
1 'polypeptide(L)'
;MDNKVKKTVKIRIDGKPINCYILENDTIFIEDTIKEFFKSNSNDIPIILDITDNSQVIQIKVYKIENVIHNIKTKHLKYLAQIGLVDLIETNKNQIEPKERNLSEFDNLILQAMRYNPH
;
A
#
# COMPACT_ATOMS: atom_id res chain seq x y z
N MET A 1 -15.73 -14.10 -15.42
CA MET A 1 -15.41 -14.37 -14.00
C MET A 1 -15.20 -13.01 -13.38
N ASP A 2 -16.09 -12.59 -12.48
CA ASP A 2 -15.97 -11.28 -11.83
C ASP A 2 -14.82 -11.31 -10.82
N ASN A 3 -13.67 -10.74 -11.17
CA ASN A 3 -12.58 -10.58 -10.22
C ASN A 3 -12.82 -9.32 -9.39
N LYS A 4 -13.56 -9.49 -8.29
CA LYS A 4 -13.84 -8.39 -7.38
C LYS A 4 -12.61 -8.08 -6.52
N VAL A 5 -12.15 -6.84 -6.60
CA VAL A 5 -11.03 -6.34 -5.80
C VAL A 5 -11.52 -6.05 -4.39
N LYS A 6 -10.91 -6.71 -3.42
CA LYS A 6 -11.12 -6.46 -1.98
C LYS A 6 -10.39 -5.20 -1.55
N LYS A 7 -9.15 -5.03 -2.04
CA LYS A 7 -8.27 -3.94 -1.63
C LYS A 7 -7.20 -3.67 -2.69
N THR A 8 -6.89 -2.39 -2.89
CA THR A 8 -5.74 -1.96 -3.70
C THR A 8 -4.68 -1.37 -2.79
N VAL A 9 -3.48 -1.94 -2.84
CA VAL A 9 -2.30 -1.50 -2.10
C VAL A 9 -1.31 -0.84 -3.06
N LYS A 10 -0.67 0.25 -2.64
CA LYS A 10 0.39 0.89 -3.43
C LYS A 10 1.74 0.65 -2.77
N ILE A 11 2.58 -0.17 -3.39
CA ILE A 11 3.97 -0.34 -2.95
C ILE A 11 4.87 0.66 -3.65
N ARG A 12 6.00 1.01 -3.02
CA ARG A 12 7.05 1.81 -3.66
C ARG A 12 8.33 0.99 -3.80
N ILE A 13 8.80 0.82 -5.03
CA ILE A 13 10.09 0.20 -5.36
C ILE A 13 10.99 1.27 -5.95
N ASP A 14 12.11 1.56 -5.28
CA ASP A 14 13.05 2.62 -5.66
C ASP A 14 12.35 3.96 -5.99
N GLY A 15 11.31 4.29 -5.20
CA GLY A 15 10.52 5.52 -5.35
C GLY A 15 9.36 5.43 -6.36
N LYS A 16 9.34 4.42 -7.24
CA LYS A 16 8.24 4.23 -8.20
C LYS A 16 7.02 3.56 -7.53
N PRO A 17 5.82 4.17 -7.59
CA PRO A 17 4.61 3.54 -7.08
C PRO A 17 4.14 2.44 -8.04
N ILE A 18 3.72 1.31 -7.48
CA ILE A 18 3.15 0.17 -8.22
C ILE A 18 1.90 -0.27 -7.49
N ASN A 19 0.78 -0.44 -8.21
CA ASN A 19 -0.43 -0.95 -7.58
C ASN A 19 -0.39 -2.47 -7.46
N CYS A 20 -0.92 -2.95 -6.34
CA CYS A 20 -1.15 -4.35 -6.03
C CYS A 20 -2.64 -4.51 -5.76
N TYR A 21 -3.26 -5.45 -6.45
CA TYR A 21 -4.69 -5.75 -6.35
C TYR A 21 -4.84 -7.04 -5.54
N ILE A 22 -5.48 -6.94 -4.39
CA ILE A 22 -5.85 -8.07 -3.54
C ILE A 22 -7.32 -8.36 -3.84
N LEU A 23 -7.60 -9.55 -4.36
CA LEU A 23 -8.97 -9.98 -4.66
C LEU A 23 -9.68 -10.48 -3.39
N GLU A 24 -11.01 -10.68 -3.47
CA GLU A 24 -11.79 -11.22 -2.36
C GLU A 24 -11.35 -12.64 -1.93
N ASN A 25 -10.77 -13.42 -2.84
CA ASN A 25 -10.19 -14.74 -2.56
C ASN A 25 -8.72 -14.67 -2.07
N ASP A 26 -8.26 -13.48 -1.67
CA ASP A 26 -6.90 -13.18 -1.22
C ASP A 26 -5.79 -13.45 -2.27
N THR A 27 -6.15 -13.65 -3.54
CA THR A 27 -5.17 -13.68 -4.63
C THR A 27 -4.60 -12.29 -4.85
N ILE A 28 -3.27 -12.20 -4.96
CA ILE A 28 -2.56 -10.94 -5.13
C ILE A 28 -2.01 -10.82 -6.55
N PHE A 29 -2.39 -9.73 -7.21
CA PHE A 29 -1.87 -9.31 -8.50
C PHE A 29 -1.09 -8.02 -8.37
N ILE A 30 -0.04 -7.85 -9.18
CA ILE A 30 0.82 -6.67 -9.21
C ILE A 30 0.87 -6.15 -10.64
N GLU A 31 0.72 -4.83 -10.83
CA GLU A 31 0.76 -4.21 -12.16
C GLU A 31 2.01 -4.56 -12.97
N ASP A 32 1.87 -4.62 -14.28
CA ASP A 32 2.92 -4.99 -15.23
C ASP A 32 4.16 -4.09 -15.19
N THR A 33 4.04 -2.86 -14.69
CA THR A 33 5.16 -1.95 -14.41
C THR A 33 6.23 -2.57 -13.51
N ILE A 34 5.88 -3.58 -12.70
CA ILE A 34 6.83 -4.37 -11.91
C ILE A 34 7.91 -5.08 -12.75
N LYS A 35 7.65 -5.32 -14.04
CA LYS A 35 8.55 -6.02 -14.96
C LYS A 35 9.92 -5.34 -15.08
N GLU A 36 10.00 -4.01 -14.92
CA GLU A 36 11.27 -3.27 -14.93
C GLU A 36 12.25 -3.78 -13.86
N PHE A 37 11.73 -4.37 -12.79
CA PHE A 37 12.50 -4.85 -11.64
C PHE A 37 12.86 -6.33 -11.72
N PHE A 38 12.47 -7.02 -12.79
CA PHE A 38 12.76 -8.45 -13.01
C PHE A 38 14.22 -8.70 -13.39
N LYS A 39 14.65 -9.95 -13.23
CA LYS A 39 15.93 -10.48 -13.71
C LYS A 39 15.95 -10.45 -15.24
N SER A 40 17.13 -10.27 -15.84
CA SER A 40 17.27 -10.12 -17.29
C SER A 40 16.80 -11.33 -18.11
N ASN A 41 16.73 -12.51 -17.49
CA ASN A 41 16.28 -13.77 -18.09
C ASN A 41 14.81 -14.10 -17.81
N SER A 42 14.04 -13.16 -17.24
CA SER A 42 12.62 -13.37 -16.98
C SER A 42 11.81 -13.29 -18.27
N ASN A 43 11.21 -14.40 -18.67
CA ASN A 43 10.30 -14.48 -19.83
C ASN A 43 8.82 -14.43 -19.43
N ASP A 44 8.53 -14.03 -18.20
CA ASP A 44 7.16 -14.06 -17.69
C ASP A 44 6.26 -13.02 -18.38
N ILE A 45 5.03 -13.45 -18.67
CA ILE A 45 4.06 -12.69 -19.47
C ILE A 45 2.95 -12.21 -18.55
N PRO A 46 2.58 -10.92 -18.60
CA PRO A 46 1.48 -10.42 -17.77
C PRO A 46 0.17 -11.02 -18.26
N ILE A 47 -0.74 -11.28 -17.33
CA ILE A 47 -2.11 -11.66 -17.62
C ILE A 47 -3.00 -10.42 -17.62
N ILE A 48 -4.17 -10.52 -18.27
CA ILE A 48 -5.19 -9.48 -18.18
C ILE A 48 -6.08 -9.79 -16.98
N LEU A 49 -6.19 -8.82 -16.08
CA LEU A 49 -7.12 -8.80 -14.97
C LEU A 49 -8.25 -7.82 -15.31
N ASP A 50 -9.45 -8.38 -15.47
CA ASP A 50 -10.68 -7.60 -15.61
C ASP A 50 -11.15 -7.18 -14.21
N ILE A 51 -11.14 -5.88 -13.91
CA ILE A 51 -11.61 -5.29 -12.66
C ILE A 51 -12.90 -4.52 -12.94
N THR A 52 -13.95 -4.81 -12.18
CA THR A 52 -15.22 -4.07 -12.26
C THR A 52 -15.18 -2.86 -11.34
N ASP A 53 -15.25 -1.66 -11.91
CA ASP A 53 -15.36 -0.38 -11.19
C ASP A 53 -16.59 0.39 -11.71
N ASN A 54 -17.52 0.74 -10.82
CA ASN A 54 -18.74 1.49 -11.15
C ASN A 54 -19.48 1.02 -12.42
N SER A 55 -19.62 -0.31 -12.58
CA SER A 55 -20.26 -0.98 -13.74
C SER A 55 -19.48 -0.90 -15.07
N GLN A 56 -18.23 -0.44 -15.06
CA GLN A 56 -17.29 -0.55 -16.17
C GLN A 56 -16.26 -1.63 -15.86
N VAL A 57 -15.93 -2.45 -16.87
CA VAL A 57 -14.86 -3.45 -16.79
C VAL A 57 -13.58 -2.80 -17.30
N ILE A 58 -12.59 -2.66 -16.42
CA ILE A 58 -11.26 -2.15 -16.73
C ILE A 58 -10.32 -3.32 -16.88
N GLN A 59 -9.60 -3.39 -17.99
CA GLN A 59 -8.61 -4.42 -18.26
C GLN A 59 -7.22 -3.95 -17.88
N ILE A 60 -6.59 -4.60 -16.90
CA ILE A 60 -5.27 -4.23 -16.40
C ILE A 60 -4.30 -5.39 -16.63
N LYS A 61 -3.08 -5.08 -17.11
CA LYS A 61 -2.01 -6.06 -17.22
C LYS A 61 -1.34 -6.25 -15.86
N VAL A 62 -1.30 -7.49 -15.38
CA VAL A 62 -0.79 -7.82 -14.05
C VAL A 62 0.00 -9.13 -14.03
N TYR A 63 0.79 -9.32 -13.00
CA TYR A 63 1.47 -10.55 -12.65
C TYR A 63 0.94 -11.09 -11.32
N LYS A 64 0.87 -12.42 -11.17
CA LYS A 64 0.65 -13.03 -9.86
C LYS A 64 1.83 -12.75 -8.93
N ILE A 65 1.57 -12.59 -7.64
CA ILE A 65 2.65 -12.36 -6.67
C ILE A 65 3.72 -13.46 -6.67
N GLU A 66 3.33 -14.73 -6.85
CA GLU A 66 4.26 -15.87 -6.93
C GLU A 66 5.24 -15.72 -8.10
N ASN A 67 4.70 -15.34 -9.27
CA ASN A 67 5.48 -15.06 -10.46
C ASN A 67 6.44 -13.87 -10.26
N VAL A 68 5.97 -12.80 -9.59
CA VAL A 68 6.81 -11.65 -9.25
C VAL A 68 7.94 -12.08 -8.31
N ILE A 69 7.66 -12.84 -7.25
CA ILE A 69 8.67 -13.33 -6.30
C ILE A 69 9.73 -14.16 -7.02
N HIS A 70 9.33 -15.02 -7.96
CA HIS A 70 10.26 -15.85 -8.71
C HIS A 70 11.19 -15.02 -9.62
N ASN A 71 10.65 -13.99 -10.27
CA ASN A 71 11.33 -13.26 -11.34
C ASN A 71 12.00 -11.94 -10.90
N ILE A 72 11.63 -11.37 -9.75
CA ILE A 72 12.18 -10.09 -9.28
C ILE A 72 13.67 -10.22 -8.89
N LYS A 73 14.46 -9.17 -9.14
CA LYS A 73 15.84 -9.08 -8.63
C LYS A 73 15.81 -9.09 -7.10
N THR A 74 16.68 -9.90 -6.47
CA THR A 74 16.73 -10.10 -5.01
C THR A 74 16.77 -8.79 -4.21
N LYS A 75 17.48 -7.77 -4.71
CA LYS A 75 17.57 -6.45 -4.07
C LYS A 75 16.22 -5.73 -3.89
N HIS A 76 15.21 -6.06 -4.70
CA HIS A 76 13.88 -5.46 -4.63
C HIS A 76 12.85 -6.32 -3.89
N LEU A 77 13.19 -7.57 -3.52
CA LEU A 77 12.25 -8.49 -2.86
C LEU A 77 11.72 -7.92 -1.54
N LYS A 78 12.57 -7.20 -0.80
CA LYS A 78 12.22 -6.51 0.45
C LYS A 78 11.02 -5.58 0.33
N TYR A 79 10.79 -4.98 -0.84
CA TYR A 79 9.69 -4.03 -1.02
C TYR A 79 8.32 -4.73 -1.06
N LEU A 80 8.27 -6.02 -1.42
CA LEU A 80 7.02 -6.79 -1.42
C LEU A 80 6.47 -7.02 0.00
N ALA A 81 7.32 -6.93 1.04
CA ALA A 81 6.87 -6.97 2.43
C ALA A 81 5.86 -5.86 2.75
N GLN A 82 5.90 -4.73 2.03
CA GLN A 82 4.91 -3.66 2.18
C GLN A 82 3.48 -4.16 1.97
N ILE A 83 3.27 -5.17 1.11
CA ILE A 83 1.94 -5.74 0.82
C ILE A 83 1.36 -6.40 2.08
N GLY A 84 2.16 -7.21 2.79
CA GLY A 84 1.72 -7.91 4.00
C GLY A 84 1.67 -7.00 5.25
N LEU A 85 2.40 -5.89 5.25
CA LEU A 85 2.40 -4.94 6.37
C LEU A 85 1.24 -3.94 6.33
N VAL A 86 0.48 -3.84 5.24
CA VAL A 86 -0.60 -2.84 5.13
C VAL A 86 -1.66 -3.05 6.21
N ASP A 87 -2.04 -4.30 6.48
CA ASP A 87 -3.09 -4.60 7.47
C ASP A 87 -2.62 -4.26 8.89
N LEU A 88 -1.32 -4.40 9.19
CA LEU A 88 -0.73 -3.95 10.46
C LEU A 88 -0.74 -2.43 10.58
N ILE A 89 -0.47 -1.69 9.49
CA ILE A 89 -0.47 -0.22 9.50
C ILE A 89 -1.91 0.31 9.66
N GLU A 90 -2.89 -0.29 8.99
CA GLU A 90 -4.31 0.09 9.11
C GLU A 90 -4.86 -0.24 10.50
N THR A 91 -4.50 -1.39 11.07
CA THR A 91 -4.89 -1.76 12.45
C THR A 91 -4.32 -0.77 13.47
N ASN A 92 -3.06 -0.33 13.30
CA ASN A 92 -2.45 0.67 14.18
C ASN A 92 -3.08 2.07 14.01
N LYS A 93 -3.49 2.46 12.80
CA LYS A 93 -4.18 3.75 12.59
C LYS A 93 -5.52 3.81 13.32
N ASN A 94 -6.25 2.70 13.36
CA ASN A 94 -7.53 2.62 14.07
C ASN A 94 -7.38 2.56 15.61
N GLN A 95 -6.16 2.35 16.13
CA GLN A 95 -5.87 2.41 17.56
C GLN A 95 -5.39 3.79 18.04
N ILE A 96 -5.07 4.70 17.12
CA ILE A 96 -4.77 6.09 17.44
C ILE A 96 -6.09 6.87 17.33
N GLU A 97 -7.01 6.63 18.26
CA GLU A 97 -7.89 7.73 18.66
C GLU A 97 -6.97 8.87 19.12
N PRO A 98 -7.19 10.12 18.69
CA PRO A 98 -6.52 11.24 19.31
C PRO A 98 -6.98 11.21 20.77
N LYS A 99 -6.16 10.65 21.67
CA LYS A 99 -6.25 11.01 23.08
C LYS A 99 -6.21 12.52 23.07
N GLU A 100 -7.35 13.16 23.34
CA GLU A 100 -7.36 14.54 23.78
C GLU A 100 -6.27 14.60 24.83
N ARG A 101 -5.17 15.28 24.49
CA ARG A 101 -4.11 15.52 25.45
C ARG A 101 -4.77 16.39 26.48
N ASN A 102 -5.21 15.81 27.60
CA ASN A 102 -5.47 16.55 28.81
C ASN A 102 -4.17 17.27 29.12
N LEU A 103 -4.10 18.53 28.71
CA LEU A 103 -2.99 19.42 28.96
C LEU A 103 -2.76 19.39 30.46
N SER A 104 -1.54 19.07 30.87
CA SER A 104 -1.20 19.08 32.28
C SER A 104 -1.36 20.51 32.84
N GLU A 105 -1.50 20.66 34.15
CA GLU A 105 -1.55 21.99 34.79
C GLU A 105 -0.36 22.87 34.39
N PHE A 106 0.80 22.26 34.12
CA PHE A 106 1.99 22.94 33.60
C PHE A 106 1.79 23.48 32.18
N ASP A 107 1.18 22.70 31.29
CA ASP A 107 0.89 23.15 29.92
C ASP A 107 -0.13 24.30 29.90
N ASN A 108 -1.10 24.27 30.83
CA ASN A 108 -2.05 25.36 31.01
C ASN A 108 -1.36 26.64 31.52
N LEU A 109 -0.40 26.51 32.43
CA LEU A 109 0.40 27.64 32.90
C LEU A 109 1.24 28.27 31.78
N ILE A 110 1.83 27.46 30.89
CA ILE A 110 2.57 27.98 29.72
C ILE A 110 1.63 28.71 28.76
N LEU A 111 0.46 28.14 28.43
CA LEU A 111 -0.52 28.80 27.58
C LEU A 111 -1.03 30.11 28.19
N GLN A 112 -1.20 30.15 29.51
CA GLN A 112 -1.61 31.35 30.22
C GLN A 112 -0.50 32.41 30.19
N ALA A 113 0.77 32.02 30.40
CA ALA A 113 1.90 32.93 30.29
C ALA A 113 2.05 33.51 28.87
N MET A 114 1.83 32.71 27.83
CA MET A 114 1.84 33.16 26.44
C MET A 114 0.70 34.13 26.12
N ARG A 115 -0.46 34.00 26.77
CA ARG A 115 -1.60 34.94 26.63
C ARG A 115 -1.38 36.25 27.40
N TYR A 116 -0.59 36.24 28.47
CA TYR A 116 -0.30 37.42 29.30
C TYR A 116 0.80 38.33 28.72
N ASN A 117 1.54 37.86 27.71
CA ASN A 117 2.44 38.70 26.93
C ASN A 117 2.06 38.68 25.45
N PRO A 118 0.89 39.22 25.06
CA PRO A 118 0.69 39.60 23.68
C PRO A 118 1.62 40.78 23.44
N HIS A 119 2.34 40.76 22.31
CA HIS A 119 3.26 41.84 21.92
C HIS A 119 2.72 43.26 22.19
#